data_AF-A0A0Q9M6M7-F1
#
_entry.id   AF-A0A0Q9M6M7-F1
#
_cell.length_a   1.000
_cell.length_b   1.000
_cell.length_c   1.000
_cell.angle_alpha   90.00
_cell.angle_beta   90.00
_cell.angle_gamma   90.00
#
_symmetry.space_group_name_H-M   'P 1'
#
loop_
_entity.id
_entity.type
_entity.pdbx_description
1 polymer ?
#
loop_
_entity_poly.entity_id
_entity_poly.type
_entity_poly.pdbx_seq_one_letter_code
_entity_poly.pdbx_strand_id
1 'polypeptide(L)'
;MAIRKREARPTTPAAADEDAVAKQAEEFGKGGYAPEVHEAPLDPNAPIGPQGILFRFNDYQKQLLKESADADRRSQQKLLESIIWPELERRRAARNQ
;
A
#
# COMPACT_ATOMS: atom_id res chain seq x y z
N MET A 1 11.26 -28.04 45.71
CA MET A 1 11.10 -26.79 44.94
C MET A 1 9.75 -26.85 44.24
N ALA A 2 8.78 -26.02 44.64
CA ALA A 2 7.40 -26.07 44.17
C ALA A 2 7.21 -25.24 42.89
N ILE A 3 6.70 -25.87 41.82
CA ILE A 3 6.37 -25.20 40.56
C ILE A 3 4.96 -24.61 40.69
N ARG A 4 4.86 -23.28 40.79
CA ARG A 4 3.58 -22.56 40.77
C ARG A 4 2.99 -22.63 39.36
N LYS A 5 1.79 -23.22 39.24
CA LYS A 5 0.97 -23.22 38.02
C LYS A 5 0.57 -21.78 37.69
N ARG A 6 0.76 -21.35 36.45
CA ARG A 6 0.23 -20.06 35.96
C ARG A 6 -1.28 -20.18 35.83
N GLU A 7 -1.99 -19.27 36.49
CA GLU A 7 -3.44 -19.14 36.41
C GLU A 7 -3.86 -18.70 35.00
N ALA A 8 -4.88 -19.37 34.46
CA ALA A 8 -5.52 -19.01 33.21
C ALA A 8 -6.27 -17.68 33.40
N ARG A 9 -5.95 -16.67 32.59
CA ARG A 9 -6.76 -15.46 32.51
C ARG A 9 -8.11 -15.80 31.86
N PRO A 10 -9.25 -15.34 32.41
CA PRO A 10 -10.53 -15.49 31.75
C PRO A 10 -10.55 -14.65 30.47
N THR A 11 -10.87 -15.28 29.34
CA THR A 11 -11.20 -14.63 28.07
C THR A 11 -12.51 -13.88 28.24
N THR A 12 -12.45 -12.56 28.21
CA THR A 12 -13.62 -11.69 28.09
C THR A 12 -14.23 -11.89 26.70
N PRO A 13 -15.56 -12.11 26.55
CA PRO A 13 -16.18 -12.15 25.24
C PRO A 13 -16.30 -10.72 24.72
N ALA A 14 -15.47 -10.34 23.74
CA ALA A 14 -15.65 -9.10 23.00
C ALA A 14 -16.80 -9.29 22.00
N ALA A 15 -18.03 -9.26 22.52
CA ALA A 15 -19.20 -8.94 21.72
C ALA A 15 -19.28 -7.41 21.61
N ALA A 16 -18.60 -6.84 20.61
CA ALA A 16 -18.76 -5.45 20.21
C ALA A 16 -18.37 -5.28 18.74
N ASP A 17 -19.40 -5.11 17.91
CA ASP A 17 -19.40 -4.42 16.63
C ASP A 17 -18.53 -4.96 15.48
N GLU A 18 -18.87 -6.16 15.00
CA GLU A 18 -18.50 -6.60 13.64
C GLU A 18 -19.07 -5.63 12.56
N ASP A 19 -20.16 -4.93 12.87
CA ASP A 19 -20.80 -3.92 12.00
C ASP A 19 -19.97 -2.62 11.83
N ALA A 20 -19.13 -2.26 12.81
CA ALA A 20 -18.27 -1.07 12.70
C ALA A 20 -17.08 -1.33 11.77
N VAL A 21 -16.53 -2.54 11.81
CA VAL A 21 -15.41 -2.96 10.93
C VAL A 21 -15.88 -3.12 9.48
N ALA A 22 -17.10 -3.61 9.27
CA ALA A 22 -17.71 -3.73 7.96
C ALA A 22 -17.97 -2.35 7.30
N LYS A 23 -18.47 -1.37 8.06
CA LYS A 23 -18.65 0.01 7.57
C LYS A 23 -17.33 0.69 7.21
N GLN A 24 -16.29 0.46 8.00
CA GLN A 24 -14.97 1.02 7.71
C GLN A 24 -14.38 0.44 6.42
N ALA A 25 -14.62 -0.85 6.13
CA ALA A 25 -14.19 -1.50 4.89
C ALA A 25 -14.94 -1.00 3.64
N GLU A 26 -16.23 -0.65 3.76
CA GLU A 26 -17.00 -0.03 2.66
C GLU A 26 -16.51 1.38 2.31
N GLU A 27 -16.02 2.14 3.29
CA GLU A 27 -15.44 3.47 3.08
C GLU A 27 -14.10 3.40 2.31
N PHE A 28 -13.33 2.33 2.51
CA PHE A 28 -12.10 2.08 1.75
C PHE A 28 -12.35 1.62 0.30
N GLY A 29 -13.55 1.12 -0.01
CA GLY A 29 -13.92 0.64 -1.34
C GLY A 29 -14.46 1.71 -2.31
N LYS A 30 -14.83 2.90 -1.81
CA LYS A 30 -15.57 3.93 -2.57
C LYS A 30 -14.77 5.20 -2.91
N GLY A 31 -13.44 5.12 -3.00
CA GLY A 31 -12.64 6.14 -3.69
C GLY A 31 -12.69 7.55 -3.07
N GLY A 32 -12.58 7.67 -1.74
CA GLY A 32 -12.81 8.92 -1.01
C GLY A 32 -11.64 9.52 -0.22
N TYR A 33 -10.41 9.03 -0.36
CA TYR A 33 -9.22 9.71 0.18
C TYR A 33 -8.22 9.99 -0.94
N ALA A 34 -8.59 10.89 -1.86
CA ALA A 34 -7.57 11.78 -2.40
C ALA A 34 -7.43 12.88 -1.35
N PRO A 35 -6.43 12.85 -0.44
CA PRO A 35 -6.12 14.05 0.35
C PRO A 35 -6.02 15.22 -0.63
N GLU A 36 -6.56 16.39 -0.28
CA GLU A 36 -6.32 17.60 -1.06
C GLU A 36 -4.80 17.83 -1.08
N VAL A 37 -4.16 17.29 -2.12
CA VAL A 37 -2.73 17.49 -2.34
C VAL A 37 -2.66 18.90 -2.87
N HIS A 38 -2.30 19.85 -2.00
CA HIS A 38 -1.69 21.07 -2.49
C HIS A 38 -0.53 20.64 -3.37
N GLU A 39 -0.71 20.71 -4.69
CA GLU A 39 0.30 20.33 -5.66
C GLU A 39 1.50 21.24 -5.44
N ALA A 40 2.47 20.75 -4.67
CA ALA A 40 3.77 21.37 -4.60
C ALA A 40 4.33 21.41 -6.02
N PRO A 41 4.95 22.53 -6.44
CA PRO A 41 5.59 22.59 -7.75
C PRO A 41 6.54 21.41 -7.89
N LEU A 42 6.40 20.66 -9.00
CA LEU A 42 7.21 19.50 -9.32
C LEU A 42 8.68 19.93 -9.44
N ASP A 43 9.49 19.65 -8.41
CA ASP A 43 10.93 19.88 -8.41
C ASP A 43 11.67 18.63 -8.94
N PRO A 44 12.35 18.70 -10.10
CA PRO A 44 13.14 17.60 -10.64
C PRO A 44 14.30 17.17 -9.74
N ASN A 45 14.75 18.06 -8.83
CA ASN A 45 15.85 17.81 -7.91
C ASN A 45 15.35 17.51 -6.49
N ALA A 46 14.05 17.25 -6.32
CA ALA A 46 13.49 16.90 -5.03
C ALA A 46 14.26 15.71 -4.42
N PRO A 47 14.64 15.78 -3.13
CA PRO A 47 15.32 14.68 -2.48
C PRO A 47 14.44 13.43 -2.50
N ILE A 48 15.03 12.28 -2.82
CA ILE A 48 14.34 10.99 -2.73
C ILE A 48 14.02 10.75 -1.25
N GLY A 49 12.77 10.98 -0.87
CA GLY A 49 12.30 10.81 0.50
C GLY A 49 12.11 9.34 0.87
N PRO A 50 12.11 9.01 2.18
CA PRO A 50 11.76 7.67 2.68
C PRO A 50 10.26 7.34 2.50
N GLN A 51 9.45 8.31 2.06
CA GLN A 51 8.00 8.20 1.90
C GLN A 51 7.68 7.52 0.57
N GLY A 52 7.87 6.20 0.51
CA GLY A 52 7.39 5.40 -0.60
C GLY A 52 5.87 5.42 -0.68
N ILE A 53 5.32 5.47 -1.89
CA ILE A 53 3.89 5.29 -2.11
C ILE A 53 3.56 3.81 -1.92
N LEU A 54 2.59 3.52 -1.04
CA LEU A 54 2.15 2.15 -0.80
C LEU A 54 1.20 1.70 -1.93
N PHE A 55 1.63 0.72 -2.72
CA PHE A 55 0.77 0.07 -3.70
C PHE A 55 -0.08 -1.00 -3.03
N ARG A 56 -1.41 -0.93 -3.22
CA ARG A 56 -2.33 -2.00 -2.81
C ARG A 56 -2.55 -2.93 -3.99
N PHE A 57 -2.21 -4.21 -3.80
CA PHE A 57 -2.35 -5.26 -4.81
C PHE A 57 -3.28 -6.36 -4.31
N ASN A 58 -4.10 -6.91 -5.19
CA ASN A 58 -4.74 -8.21 -4.96
C ASN A 58 -3.71 -9.35 -5.11
N ASP A 59 -4.06 -10.56 -4.71
CA ASP A 59 -3.09 -11.66 -4.67
C ASP A 59 -2.59 -12.09 -6.04
N TYR A 60 -3.45 -12.00 -7.06
CA TYR A 60 -3.06 -12.25 -8.45
C TYR A 60 -2.02 -11.23 -8.94
N GLN A 61 -2.23 -9.95 -8.68
CA GLN A 61 -1.29 -8.88 -9.02
C GLN A 61 0.05 -9.04 -8.30
N LYS A 62 0.04 -9.46 -7.03
CA LYS A 62 1.28 -9.77 -6.28
C LYS A 62 2.06 -10.92 -6.94
N GLN A 63 1.37 -11.99 -7.32
CA GLN A 63 1.99 -13.14 -7.96
C GLN A 63 2.61 -12.74 -9.31
N LEU A 64 1.86 -12.01 -10.13
CA LEU A 64 2.35 -11.53 -11.43
C LEU A 64 3.58 -10.62 -11.28
N LEU A 65 3.55 -9.69 -10.32
CA LEU A 65 4.67 -8.81 -10.04
C LEU A 65 5.91 -9.60 -9.60
N LYS A 66 5.72 -10.61 -8.75
CA LYS A 66 6.81 -11.48 -8.29
C LYS A 66 7.42 -12.26 -9.43
N GLU A 67 6.61 -12.96 -10.22
CA GLU A 67 7.08 -13.76 -11.37
C GLU A 67 7.85 -12.90 -12.38
N SER A 68 7.32 -11.71 -12.68
CA SER A 68 7.97 -10.78 -13.61
C SER A 68 9.29 -10.23 -13.05
N ALA A 69 9.33 -9.87 -11.75
CA ALA A 69 10.54 -9.37 -11.11
C ALA A 69 11.64 -10.44 -11.05
N ASP A 70 11.26 -11.69 -10.78
CA ASP A 70 12.16 -12.84 -10.76
C ASP A 70 12.74 -13.13 -12.16
N ALA A 71 11.90 -13.05 -13.20
CA ALA A 71 12.34 -13.21 -14.60
C ALA A 71 13.35 -12.12 -15.02
N ASP A 72 13.12 -10.87 -14.59
CA ASP A 72 13.97 -9.72 -14.90
C ASP A 72 15.22 -9.62 -14.00
N ARG A 73 15.33 -10.47 -12.97
CA ARG A 73 16.38 -10.41 -11.92
C ARG A 73 16.45 -9.04 -11.24
N ARG A 74 15.30 -8.45 -10.93
CA ARG A 74 15.17 -7.14 -10.28
C ARG A 74 14.31 -7.24 -9.03
N SER A 75 14.43 -6.26 -8.14
CA SER A 75 13.46 -6.14 -7.05
C SER A 75 12.09 -5.72 -7.59
N GLN A 76 11.02 -6.16 -6.94
CA GLN A 76 9.64 -5.78 -7.31
C GLN A 76 9.46 -4.25 -7.33
N GLN A 77 10.06 -3.54 -6.36
CA GLN A 77 10.06 -2.08 -6.34
C GLN A 77 10.71 -1.48 -7.59
N LYS A 78 11.87 -1.99 -8.01
CA LYS A 78 12.56 -1.48 -9.21
C LYS A 78 11.79 -1.80 -10.48
N LEU A 79 11.14 -2.95 -10.55
CA LEU A 79 10.25 -3.29 -11.66
C LEU A 79 9.08 -2.31 -11.73
N LEU A 80 8.40 -2.05 -10.61
CA LEU A 80 7.32 -1.06 -10.54
C LEU A 80 7.78 0.33 -10.96
N GLU A 81 8.90 0.81 -10.45
CA GLU A 81 9.49 2.10 -10.85
C GLU A 81 9.74 2.15 -12.36
N SER A 82 10.29 1.08 -12.94
CA SER A 82 10.59 1.02 -14.38
C SER A 82 9.35 1.01 -15.28
N ILE A 83 8.20 0.57 -14.75
CA ILE A 83 6.92 0.59 -15.47
C ILE A 83 6.23 1.95 -15.29
N ILE A 84 6.26 2.51 -14.08
CA ILE A 84 5.47 3.70 -13.71
C ILE A 84 6.09 4.99 -14.25
N TRP A 85 7.42 5.17 -14.14
CA TRP A 85 8.06 6.43 -14.56
C TRP A 85 7.83 6.78 -16.03
N PRO A 86 8.04 5.87 -16.99
CA PRO A 86 7.78 6.17 -18.40
C PRO A 86 6.31 6.54 -18.67
N GLU A 87 5.37 5.90 -17.97
CA GLU A 87 3.94 6.18 -18.11
C GLU A 87 3.58 7.58 -17.58
N LEU A 88 4.13 7.99 -16.43
CA LEU A 88 3.92 9.33 -15.89
C LEU A 88 4.55 10.41 -16.77
N GLU A 89 5.75 10.17 -17.29
CA GLU A 89 6.41 11.06 -18.25
C GLU A 89 5.59 11.23 -19.51
N ARG A 90 5.06 10.13 -20.08
CA ARG A 90 4.18 10.17 -21.25
C ARG A 90 2.93 11.00 -21.00
N ARG A 91 2.26 10.81 -19.84
CA ARG A 91 1.06 11.58 -19.47
C ARG A 91 1.35 13.07 -19.28
N ARG A 92 2.51 13.40 -18.69
CA ARG A 92 2.95 14.79 -18.54
C ARG A 92 3.17 15.44 -19.90
N ALA A 93 3.89 14.77 -20.80
CA ALA A 93 4.12 15.26 -22.16
C ALA A 93 2.80 15.51 -22.90
N ALA A 94 1.84 14.58 -22.80
CA ALA A 94 0.54 14.70 -23.45
C ALA A 94 -0.35 15.84 -22.92
N ARG A 95 -0.18 16.26 -21.65
CA ARG A 95 -0.92 17.40 -21.08
C ARG A 95 -0.36 18.77 -21.47
N ASN A 96 0.91 18.80 -21.88
CA ASN A 96 1.62 20.03 -22.23
C ASN A 96 1.70 20.25 -23.76
N GLN A 97 1.01 19.42 -24.54
CA GLN A 97 0.78 19.58 -25.98
C GLN A 97 -0.58 20.21 -26.21
#